data_AF-V5HVA8-F1
#
_entry.id   AF-V5HVA8-F1
#
_cell.length_a   1.000
_cell.length_b   1.000
_cell.length_c   1.000
_cell.angle_alpha   90.00
_cell.angle_beta   90.00
_cell.angle_gamma   90.00
#
_symmetry.space_group_name_H-M   'P 1'
#
loop_
_entity.id
_entity.type
_entity.pdbx_description
1 polymer ?
#
loop_
_entity_poly.entity_id
_entity_poly.type
_entity_poly.pdbx_seq_one_letter_code
_entity_poly.pdbx_strand_id
1 'polypeptide(L)'
;QTRGKCWNQLNNGYGSKNLTRWYYNYGENHCYFFVYKGQGGNRNNFNYRDECMEECRYPTQYFVQRRTQILNLIKSYRSNRDMKKGKSKTKLLESKV
;
A
#
# COMPACT_ATOMS: atom_id res chain seq x y z
N GLN A 1 -7.23 8.47 -15.82
CA GLN A 1 -8.00 7.26 -15.43
C GLN A 1 -8.36 7.39 -13.95
N THR A 2 -9.63 7.56 -13.63
CA THR A 2 -10.08 7.88 -12.27
C THR A 2 -10.03 6.63 -11.37
N ARG A 3 -9.78 6.80 -10.07
CA ARG A 3 -9.86 5.76 -9.03
C ARG A 3 -11.22 5.05 -8.93
N GLY A 4 -12.15 5.30 -9.85
CA GLY A 4 -13.48 4.67 -9.90
C GLY A 4 -13.44 3.15 -9.90
N LYS A 5 -12.36 2.50 -10.38
CA LYS A 5 -12.22 1.04 -10.25
C LYS A 5 -12.25 0.57 -8.79
N CYS A 6 -11.73 1.35 -7.85
CA CYS A 6 -11.64 1.04 -6.43
C CYS A 6 -12.99 1.10 -5.71
N TRP A 7 -14.01 1.73 -6.31
CA TRP A 7 -15.34 1.87 -5.72
C TRP A 7 -16.30 0.77 -6.16
N ASN A 8 -15.89 -0.05 -7.13
CA ASN A 8 -16.68 -1.23 -7.51
C ASN A 8 -16.70 -2.23 -6.37
N GLN A 9 -17.84 -2.90 -6.18
CA GLN A 9 -17.92 -4.04 -5.26
C GLN A 9 -17.01 -5.19 -5.72
N LEU A 10 -16.67 -6.11 -4.82
CA LEU A 10 -15.98 -7.34 -5.20
C LEU A 10 -16.81 -8.09 -6.26
N ASN A 11 -16.14 -8.75 -7.20
CA ASN A 11 -16.82 -9.55 -8.21
C ASN A 11 -16.03 -10.83 -8.43
N ASN A 12 -16.61 -11.96 -8.00
CA ASN A 12 -16.01 -13.28 -8.11
C ASN A 12 -15.77 -13.71 -9.56
N GLY A 13 -16.42 -13.06 -10.54
CA GLY A 13 -16.38 -13.46 -11.92
C GLY A 13 -17.01 -14.84 -12.13
N TYR A 14 -16.59 -15.50 -13.19
CA TYR A 14 -17.03 -16.86 -13.54
C TYR A 14 -15.83 -17.74 -13.93
N GLY A 15 -16.08 -19.04 -14.11
CA GLY A 15 -15.07 -20.06 -14.37
C GLY A 15 -14.91 -21.06 -13.23
N SER A 16 -13.93 -21.95 -13.37
CA SER A 16 -13.68 -23.09 -12.48
C SER A 16 -12.46 -22.92 -11.56
N LYS A 17 -11.74 -21.80 -11.66
CA LYS A 17 -10.56 -21.56 -10.80
C LYS A 17 -11.00 -21.07 -9.43
N ASN A 18 -10.12 -21.21 -8.43
CA ASN A 18 -10.27 -20.58 -7.13
C ASN A 18 -8.99 -19.77 -6.84
N LEU A 19 -8.92 -18.55 -7.38
CA LEU A 19 -7.76 -17.67 -7.23
C LEU A 19 -7.99 -16.71 -6.07
N THR A 20 -7.08 -16.69 -5.10
CA THR A 20 -7.09 -15.68 -4.04
C THR A 20 -6.66 -14.35 -4.64
N ARG A 21 -7.53 -13.34 -4.55
CA ARG A 21 -7.30 -11.98 -5.04
C ARG A 21 -7.65 -10.98 -3.96
N TRP A 22 -7.21 -9.74 -4.13
CA TRP A 22 -7.50 -8.65 -3.22
C TRP A 22 -8.47 -7.68 -3.86
N TYR A 23 -9.45 -7.20 -3.10
CA TYR A 23 -10.32 -6.10 -3.49
C TYR A 23 -10.28 -5.02 -2.40
N TYR A 24 -10.51 -3.78 -2.80
CA TYR A 24 -10.58 -2.65 -1.92
C TYR A 24 -12.01 -2.43 -1.42
N ASN A 25 -12.19 -2.42 -0.10
CA ASN A 25 -13.39 -1.94 0.55
C ASN A 25 -13.26 -0.43 0.80
N TYR A 26 -14.04 0.37 0.08
CA TYR A 26 -13.99 1.82 0.19
C TYR A 26 -14.56 2.34 1.50
N GLY A 27 -15.51 1.65 2.13
CA GLY A 27 -16.11 2.06 3.40
C GLY A 27 -15.12 1.95 4.56
N GLU A 28 -14.24 0.95 4.49
CA GLU A 28 -13.25 0.65 5.54
C GLU A 28 -11.84 1.18 5.20
N ASN A 29 -11.64 1.72 3.98
CA ASN A 29 -10.35 2.16 3.46
C ASN A 29 -9.27 1.07 3.59
N HIS A 30 -9.65 -0.18 3.24
CA HIS A 30 -8.83 -1.36 3.43
C HIS A 30 -9.01 -2.39 2.32
N CYS A 31 -7.99 -3.21 2.08
CA CYS A 31 -8.05 -4.32 1.13
C CYS A 31 -8.26 -5.65 1.84
N TYR A 32 -9.19 -6.44 1.32
CA TYR A 32 -9.51 -7.79 1.81
C TYR A 32 -9.35 -8.80 0.69
N PHE A 33 -9.12 -10.06 1.06
CA PHE A 33 -9.04 -11.13 0.07
C PHE A 33 -10.43 -11.64 -0.31
N PHE A 34 -10.58 -12.14 -1.53
CA PHE A 34 -11.76 -12.83 -2.03
C PHE A 34 -11.37 -13.91 -3.05
N VAL A 35 -12.30 -14.80 -3.36
CA VAL A 35 -12.08 -15.87 -4.36
C VAL A 35 -12.56 -15.40 -5.73
N TYR A 36 -11.63 -15.25 -6.66
CA TYR A 36 -11.90 -14.97 -8.07
C TYR A 36 -11.89 -16.26 -8.89
N LYS A 37 -12.92 -16.44 -9.73
CA LYS A 37 -13.17 -17.64 -10.53
C LYS A 37 -12.34 -17.74 -11.82
N GLY A 38 -11.57 -16.70 -12.12
CA GLY A 38 -10.55 -16.70 -13.17
C GLY A 38 -10.94 -15.95 -14.44
N GLN A 39 -12.24 -15.72 -14.69
CA GLN A 39 -12.75 -14.98 -15.86
C GLN A 39 -13.80 -13.93 -15.47
N GLY A 40 -13.93 -12.90 -16.30
CA GLY A 40 -14.86 -11.79 -16.06
C GLY A 40 -14.43 -10.91 -14.87
N GLY A 41 -15.38 -10.56 -14.01
CA GLY A 41 -15.13 -9.70 -12.86
C GLY A 41 -14.96 -8.23 -13.22
N ASN A 42 -14.39 -7.45 -12.30
CA ASN A 42 -14.08 -6.04 -12.50
C ASN A 42 -12.64 -5.73 -12.07
N ARG A 43 -12.22 -4.46 -12.21
CA ARG A 43 -10.86 -4.00 -11.95
C ARG A 43 -10.53 -3.76 -10.46
N ASN A 44 -11.48 -3.95 -9.54
CA ASN A 44 -11.21 -4.01 -8.11
C ASN A 44 -10.72 -5.42 -7.72
N ASN A 45 -9.63 -5.84 -8.35
CA ASN A 45 -9.10 -7.20 -8.30
C ASN A 45 -7.59 -7.15 -8.51
N PHE A 46 -6.84 -7.36 -7.44
CA PHE A 46 -5.40 -7.22 -7.37
C PHE A 46 -4.75 -8.55 -6.96
N ASN A 47 -3.50 -8.77 -7.37
CA ASN A 47 -2.79 -9.99 -7.00
C ASN A 47 -2.25 -9.90 -5.57
N TYR A 48 -1.86 -8.70 -5.15
CA TYR A 48 -1.24 -8.46 -3.86
C TYR A 48 -2.00 -7.40 -3.07
N ARG A 49 -1.97 -7.55 -1.73
CA ARG A 49 -2.58 -6.57 -0.82
C ARG A 49 -1.98 -5.18 -1.02
N ASP A 50 -0.66 -5.11 -1.16
CA ASP A 50 0.05 -3.82 -1.24
C ASP A 50 -0.27 -3.08 -2.53
N GLU A 51 -0.41 -3.79 -3.66
CA GLU A 51 -0.88 -3.24 -4.93
C GLU A 51 -2.27 -2.62 -4.78
N CYS A 52 -3.20 -3.35 -4.14
CA CYS A 52 -4.54 -2.86 -3.84
C CYS A 52 -4.51 -1.61 -2.95
N MET A 53 -3.70 -1.64 -1.88
CA MET A 53 -3.61 -0.52 -0.93
C MET A 53 -2.97 0.71 -1.57
N GLU A 54 -1.91 0.56 -2.36
CA GLU A 54 -1.22 1.67 -3.03
C GLU A 54 -2.14 2.36 -4.05
N GLU A 55 -2.87 1.57 -4.83
CA GLU A 55 -3.76 2.08 -5.86
C GLU A 55 -4.98 2.79 -5.26
N CYS A 56 -5.63 2.16 -4.27
CA CYS A 56 -6.99 2.53 -3.86
C CYS A 56 -7.12 3.31 -2.55
N ARG A 57 -6.15 3.21 -1.62
CA ARG A 57 -6.28 3.87 -0.31
C ARG A 57 -6.41 5.38 -0.47
N TYR A 58 -7.23 5.99 0.37
CA TYR A 58 -7.29 7.44 0.49
C TYR A 58 -6.80 7.91 1.86
N PRO A 59 -6.32 9.17 1.97
CA PRO A 59 -5.93 9.73 3.25
C PRO A 59 -7.07 9.71 4.27
N THR A 60 -6.83 9.19 5.47
CA THR A 60 -7.82 9.24 6.57
C THR A 60 -7.94 10.66 7.09
N GLN A 61 -9.05 10.98 7.77
CA GLN A 61 -9.26 12.27 8.42
C GLN A 61 -8.13 12.61 9.40
N TYR A 62 -7.66 11.62 10.17
CA TYR A 62 -6.50 11.77 11.06
C TYR A 62 -5.25 12.25 10.30
N PHE A 63 -4.95 11.62 9.16
CA PHE A 63 -3.82 12.03 8.33
C PHE A 63 -4.01 13.44 7.77
N VAL A 64 -5.21 13.78 7.28
CA VAL A 64 -5.50 15.10 6.73
C VAL A 64 -5.32 16.19 7.80
N GLN A 65 -5.87 15.99 8.99
CA GLN A 65 -5.80 16.95 10.10
C GLN A 65 -4.37 17.15 10.62
N ARG A 66 -3.53 16.10 10.61
CA ARG A 66 -2.17 16.14 11.16
C ARG A 66 -1.08 16.07 10.09
N ARG A 67 -1.42 16.36 8.83
CA ARG A 67 -0.55 16.15 7.68
C ARG A 67 0.86 16.70 7.89
N THR A 68 0.97 17.95 8.31
CA THR A 68 2.27 18.61 8.54
C THR A 68 3.07 17.93 9.65
N GLN A 69 2.42 17.60 10.77
CA GLN A 69 3.06 16.94 11.92
C GLN A 69 3.59 15.55 11.52
N ILE A 70 2.77 14.75 10.83
CA ILE A 70 3.13 13.41 10.37
C ILE A 70 4.27 13.46 9.35
N LEU A 71 4.20 14.38 8.38
CA LEU A 71 5.25 14.51 7.36
C LEU A 71 6.58 14.98 7.97
N ASN A 72 6.54 15.90 8.94
CA ASN A 72 7.74 16.33 9.66
C ASN A 72 8.37 15.18 10.46
N LEU A 73 7.54 14.37 11.13
CA LEU A 73 8.00 13.18 11.85
C LEU A 73 8.66 12.17 10.90
N ILE A 74 8.01 11.85 9.77
CA ILE A 74 8.56 10.94 8.75
C ILE A 74 9.89 11.47 8.21
N LYS A 75 9.99 12.77 7.92
CA LYS A 75 11.21 13.41 7.45
C LYS A 75 12.33 13.27 8.48
N SER A 76 12.06 13.56 9.75
CA SER A 76 13.01 13.39 10.85
C SER A 76 13.53 11.96 10.96
N TYR A 77 12.64 10.95 10.94
CA TYR A 77 13.04 9.54 10.99
C TYR A 77 13.93 9.12 9.82
N ARG A 78 13.64 9.58 8.60
CA ARG A 78 14.45 9.29 7.41
C ARG A 78 15.85 9.91 7.52
N SER A 79 15.94 11.19 7.87
CA SER A 79 17.22 11.88 8.08
C SER A 79 18.07 11.19 9.15
N ASN A 80 17.45 10.76 10.26
CA ASN A 80 18.15 10.03 11.32
C ASN A 80 18.68 8.66 10.85
N ARG A 81 17.90 7.94 10.04
CA ARG A 81 18.33 6.66 9.45
C ARG A 81 19.50 6.85 8.50
N ASP A 82 19.46 7.87 7.65
CA ASP A 82 20.51 8.16 6.69
C ASP A 82 21.80 8.61 7.40
N MET A 83 21.69 9.41 8.47
CA MET A 83 22.82 9.78 9.33
C MET A 83 23.43 8.56 10.04
N LYS A 84 22.62 7.64 10.55
CA LYS A 84 23.10 6.37 11.16
C LYS A 84 23.81 5.49 10.12
N LYS A 85 23.26 5.38 8.90
CA LYS A 85 23.89 4.64 7.79
C LYS A 85 25.22 5.28 7.37
N GLY A 86 25.28 6.61 7.34
CA GLY A 86 26.51 7.37 7.11
C GLY A 86 27.57 7.09 8.17
N LYS A 87 27.23 7.23 9.46
CA LYS A 87 28.14 6.91 10.58
C LYS A 87 28.63 5.46 10.57
N SER A 88 27.76 4.51 10.24
CA SER A 88 28.14 3.09 10.10
C SER A 88 29.10 2.85 8.93
N LYS A 89 28.96 3.61 7.83
CA LYS A 89 29.84 3.53 6.66
C LYS A 89 31.20 4.18 6.94
N THR A 90 31.23 5.32 7.63
CA THR A 90 32.47 5.99 8.06
C THR A 90 33.27 5.10 9.02
N LYS A 91 32.60 4.52 10.03
CA LYS A 91 33.23 3.60 11.00
C LYS A 91 33.80 2.32 10.34
N LEU A 92 33.15 1.82 9.27
CA LEU A 92 33.64 0.68 8.48
C LEU A 92 34.84 1.05 7.58
N LEU A 93 34.95 2.31 7.17
CA LEU A 93 36.09 2.81 6.40
C LEU A 93 37.32 3.00 7.30
N GLU A 94 37.10 3.55 8.50
CA GLU A 94 38.14 3.77 9.52
C GLU A 94 38.71 2.46 10.09
N SER A 95 37.95 1.37 10.08
CA SER A 95 38.43 0.04 10.52
C SER A 95 39.17 -0.75 9.42
N LYS A 96 39.29 -0.19 8.21
CA LYS A 96 39.97 -0.82 7.06
C LYS A 96 41.28 -0.12 6.69
N VAL A 97 41.70 0.86 7.50
CA VAL A 97 43.02 1.51 7.50
C VAL A 97 43.79 0.93 8.68
#